data_AF-W1QIJ2-F1
#
_entry.id   AF-W1QIJ2-F1
#
_cell.length_a   1.000
_cell.length_b   1.000
_cell.length_c   1.000
_cell.angle_alpha   90.00
_cell.angle_beta   90.00
_cell.angle_gamma   90.00
#
_symmetry.space_group_name_H-M   'P 1'
#
loop_
_entity.id
_entity.type
_entity.pdbx_description
1 polymer ?
#
loop_
_entity_poly.entity_id
_entity_poly.type
_entity_poly.pdbx_seq_one_letter_code
_entity_poly.pdbx_strand_id
1 'polypeptide(L)'
;MAYNNTQRYLLLSDCSRAFLAFCVLARFAILFPLIGTRFLPGGIADFFLTVYLTSVLVDGFEYVTIFRKVPKKGVSRTSGWRVLGSIGARALVTALILNYPKSAKNISFSVLISSSMLVDCSRHLYNFYKVRTFGGSVWWLTNLRRILFGLLSPVLAASEAAMIFICLRLMETEYGYYREYIDYDVWADRAAVLVKGVLFAYAPVFYITYKNKMTAFWRLNTDTTKKTN
;
A
#
# COMPACT_ATOMS: atom_id res chain seq x y z
N MET A 1 -8.09 -26.59 -19.75
CA MET A 1 -8.55 -25.25 -20.19
C MET A 1 -7.34 -24.38 -20.44
N ALA A 2 -7.25 -23.76 -21.61
CA ALA A 2 -6.14 -22.85 -21.95
C ALA A 2 -6.35 -21.49 -21.26
N TYR A 3 -5.29 -20.93 -20.68
CA TYR A 3 -5.33 -19.57 -20.11
C TYR A 3 -5.31 -18.50 -21.19
N ASN A 4 -6.17 -17.50 -21.06
CA ASN A 4 -6.13 -16.28 -21.87
C ASN A 4 -4.86 -15.46 -21.58
N ASN A 5 -4.39 -14.66 -22.54
CA ASN A 5 -3.19 -13.83 -22.39
C ASN A 5 -3.25 -12.89 -21.17
N THR A 6 -4.44 -12.36 -20.85
CA THR A 6 -4.67 -11.53 -19.66
C THR A 6 -4.55 -12.31 -18.36
N GLN A 7 -5.04 -13.55 -18.32
CA GLN A 7 -4.89 -14.42 -17.14
C GLN A 7 -3.43 -14.83 -16.93
N ARG A 8 -2.70 -15.13 -18.00
CA ARG A 8 -1.26 -15.42 -17.93
C ARG A 8 -0.48 -14.22 -17.38
N TYR A 9 -0.78 -13.02 -17.87
CA TYR A 9 -0.19 -11.78 -17.36
C TYR A 9 -0.47 -11.59 -15.86
N LEU A 10 -1.72 -11.70 -15.43
CA LEU A 10 -2.10 -11.55 -14.02
C LEU A 10 -1.44 -12.59 -13.12
N LEU A 11 -1.34 -13.84 -13.57
CA LEU A 11 -0.64 -14.90 -12.82
C LEU A 11 0.83 -14.57 -12.63
N LEU A 12 1.50 -14.10 -13.68
CA LEU A 12 2.91 -13.74 -13.61
C LEU A 12 3.14 -12.48 -12.77
N SER A 13 2.28 -11.46 -12.93
CA SER A 13 2.39 -10.21 -12.18
C SER A 13 2.10 -10.42 -10.69
N ASP A 14 1.05 -11.16 -10.32
CA ASP A 14 0.75 -11.45 -8.91
C ASP A 14 1.81 -12.36 -8.27
N CYS A 15 2.32 -13.36 -9.00
CA CYS A 15 3.37 -14.24 -8.48
C CYS A 15 4.68 -13.48 -8.22
N SER A 16 5.14 -12.68 -9.18
CA SER A 16 6.37 -11.89 -9.04
C SER A 16 6.27 -10.86 -7.91
N ARG A 17 5.13 -10.18 -7.76
CA ARG A 17 4.91 -9.22 -6.66
C ARG A 17 4.84 -9.90 -5.30
N ALA A 18 4.17 -11.05 -5.19
CA ALA A 18 4.13 -11.82 -3.95
C ALA A 18 5.55 -12.27 -3.55
N PHE A 19 6.34 -12.73 -4.53
CA PHE A 19 7.73 -13.12 -4.32
C PHE A 19 8.60 -11.94 -3.87
N LEU A 20 8.52 -10.78 -4.54
CA LEU A 20 9.27 -9.58 -4.16
C LEU A 20 8.89 -9.10 -2.76
N ALA A 21 7.60 -9.06 -2.43
CA ALA A 21 7.13 -8.68 -1.10
C ALA A 21 7.64 -9.66 -0.02
N PHE A 22 7.65 -10.96 -0.32
CA PHE A 22 8.22 -11.97 0.56
C PHE A 22 9.73 -11.79 0.73
N CYS A 23 10.48 -11.49 -0.33
CA CYS A 23 11.92 -11.21 -0.25
C CYS A 23 12.21 -9.98 0.63
N VAL A 24 11.40 -8.92 0.54
CA VAL A 24 11.52 -7.74 1.40
C VAL A 24 11.27 -8.14 2.87
N LEU A 25 10.22 -8.91 3.15
CA LEU A 25 9.93 -9.39 4.51
C LEU A 25 11.03 -10.30 5.05
N ALA A 26 11.57 -11.21 4.26
CA ALA A 26 12.66 -12.09 4.65
C ALA A 26 13.93 -11.28 4.97
N ARG A 27 14.29 -10.32 4.09
CA ARG A 27 15.41 -9.40 4.33
C ARG A 27 15.18 -8.54 5.58
N PHE A 28 13.96 -8.06 5.80
CA PHE A 28 13.59 -7.32 7.00
C PHE A 28 13.72 -8.18 8.26
N ALA A 29 13.23 -9.42 8.25
CA ALA A 29 13.30 -10.33 9.38
C ALA A 29 14.75 -10.68 9.77
N ILE A 30 15.67 -10.72 8.80
CA ILE A 30 17.10 -10.92 9.05
C ILE A 30 17.75 -9.62 9.56
N LEU A 31 17.53 -8.49 8.90
CA LEU A 31 18.22 -7.24 9.25
C LEU A 31 17.73 -6.61 10.55
N PHE A 32 16.43 -6.73 10.88
CA PHE A 32 15.83 -6.11 12.05
C PHE A 32 16.52 -6.50 13.38
N PRO A 33 16.74 -7.80 13.69
CA PRO A 33 17.45 -8.19 14.90
C PRO A 33 18.96 -7.91 14.85
N LEU A 34 19.59 -7.93 13.67
CA LEU A 34 21.04 -7.73 13.53
C LEU A 34 21.46 -6.27 13.76
N ILE A 35 20.68 -5.34 13.23
CA ILE A 35 21.09 -3.94 13.08
C ILE A 35 20.27 -3.00 13.97
N GLY A 36 19.09 -3.44 14.40
CA GLY A 36 18.11 -2.61 15.09
C GLY A 36 17.56 -1.50 14.20
N THR A 37 16.78 -0.60 14.80
CA THR A 37 16.07 0.48 14.08
C THR A 37 16.99 1.57 13.53
N ARG A 38 18.18 1.75 14.12
CA ARG A 38 19.06 2.89 13.82
C ARG A 38 19.76 2.82 12.46
N PHE A 39 20.19 1.63 12.02
CA PHE A 39 20.83 1.45 10.70
C PHE A 39 20.02 0.59 9.73
N LEU A 40 18.79 0.23 10.09
CA LEU A 40 17.83 -0.40 9.17
C LEU A 40 17.71 0.34 7.82
N PRO A 41 17.66 1.69 7.77
CA PRO A 41 17.49 2.41 6.50
C PRO A 41 18.58 2.12 5.47
N GLY A 42 19.86 2.07 5.89
CA GLY A 42 20.97 1.87 4.96
C GLY A 42 20.98 0.48 4.32
N GLY A 43 20.38 -0.52 4.98
CA GLY A 43 20.39 -1.90 4.51
C GLY A 43 19.15 -2.31 3.71
N ILE A 44 17.99 -1.68 3.92
CA ILE A 44 16.72 -2.14 3.32
C ILE A 44 15.95 -1.07 2.56
N ALA A 45 16.18 0.22 2.81
CA ALA A 45 15.31 1.27 2.30
C ALA A 45 15.25 1.28 0.77
N ASP A 46 16.39 1.21 0.09
CA ASP A 46 16.43 1.23 -1.38
C ASP A 46 15.69 0.03 -1.99
N PHE A 47 15.86 -1.15 -1.41
CA PHE A 47 15.18 -2.37 -1.87
C PHE A 47 13.68 -2.28 -1.63
N PHE A 48 13.26 -1.85 -0.43
CA PHE A 48 11.86 -1.64 -0.10
C PHE A 48 11.20 -0.60 -1.01
N LEU A 49 11.82 0.58 -1.16
CA LEU A 49 11.28 1.67 -1.98
C LEU A 49 11.18 1.27 -3.44
N THR A 50 12.15 0.53 -3.98
CA THR A 50 12.11 0.02 -5.35
C THR A 50 10.94 -0.93 -5.55
N VAL A 51 10.77 -1.91 -4.65
CA VAL A 51 9.66 -2.87 -4.72
C VAL A 51 8.32 -2.17 -4.53
N TYR A 52 8.23 -1.26 -3.57
CA TYR A 52 7.01 -0.53 -3.24
C TYR A 52 6.61 0.42 -4.38
N LEU A 53 7.56 1.12 -5.01
CA LEU A 53 7.34 1.95 -6.20
C LEU A 53 6.90 1.10 -7.40
N THR A 54 7.56 -0.04 -7.61
CA THR A 54 7.20 -0.98 -8.69
C THR A 54 5.76 -1.47 -8.52
N SER A 55 5.36 -1.81 -7.30
CA SER A 55 3.98 -2.20 -6.99
C SER A 55 2.98 -1.08 -7.31
N VAL A 56 3.30 0.18 -6.98
CA VAL A 56 2.49 1.36 -7.31
C VAL A 56 2.34 1.53 -8.82
N LEU A 57 3.43 1.44 -9.58
CA LEU A 57 3.42 1.60 -11.04
C LEU A 57 2.60 0.51 -11.73
N VAL A 58 2.79 -0.75 -11.34
CA VAL A 58 2.06 -1.87 -11.95
C VAL A 58 0.58 -1.85 -11.54
N ASP A 59 0.23 -1.48 -10.29
CA ASP A 59 -1.18 -1.29 -9.89
C ASP A 59 -1.84 -0.15 -10.70
N GLY A 60 -1.11 0.93 -10.96
CA GLY A 60 -1.56 2.01 -11.84
C GLY A 60 -1.78 1.55 -13.28
N PHE A 61 -0.83 0.79 -13.83
CA PHE A 61 -0.93 0.23 -15.17
C PHE A 61 -2.11 -0.74 -15.31
N GLU A 62 -2.28 -1.68 -14.37
CA GLU A 62 -3.40 -2.62 -14.36
C GLU A 62 -4.75 -1.89 -14.24
N TYR A 63 -4.81 -0.84 -13.42
CA TYR A 63 -6.00 -0.01 -13.30
C TYR A 63 -6.41 0.66 -14.62
N VAL A 64 -5.45 1.26 -15.32
CA VAL A 64 -5.69 1.97 -16.58
C VAL A 64 -6.02 1.00 -17.73
N THR A 65 -5.31 -0.11 -17.82
CA THR A 65 -5.40 -1.03 -18.97
C THR A 65 -6.52 -2.05 -18.85
N ILE A 66 -6.71 -2.63 -17.66
CA ILE A 66 -7.65 -3.72 -17.42
C ILE A 66 -8.93 -3.17 -16.79
N PHE A 67 -8.84 -2.60 -15.59
CA PHE A 67 -10.01 -2.32 -14.76
C PHE A 67 -10.86 -1.15 -15.26
N ARG A 68 -10.27 -0.17 -15.97
CA ARG A 68 -11.00 0.94 -16.59
C ARG A 68 -11.90 0.49 -17.75
N LYS A 69 -11.56 -0.61 -18.42
CA LYS A 69 -12.24 -1.10 -19.63
C LYS A 69 -13.35 -2.11 -19.35
N VAL A 70 -13.48 -2.62 -18.13
CA VAL A 70 -14.53 -3.60 -17.79
C VAL A 70 -15.90 -2.91 -17.77
N PRO A 71 -16.87 -3.33 -18.62
CA PRO A 71 -18.19 -2.71 -18.66
C PRO A 71 -18.90 -2.90 -17.31
N LYS A 72 -19.27 -1.76 -16.71
CA LYS A 72 -19.85 -1.70 -15.36
C LYS A 72 -21.30 -2.18 -15.37
N LYS A 73 -21.52 -3.51 -15.35
CA LYS A 73 -22.80 -4.05 -14.87
C LYS A 73 -22.77 -4.02 -13.33
N GLY A 74 -23.37 -2.99 -12.74
CA GLY A 74 -23.65 -2.92 -11.29
C GLY A 74 -22.51 -2.49 -10.35
N VAL A 75 -21.32 -2.13 -10.83
CA VAL A 75 -20.20 -1.67 -9.98
C VAL A 75 -20.18 -0.15 -9.84
N SER A 76 -20.45 0.34 -8.63
CA SER A 76 -20.51 1.77 -8.27
C SER A 76 -19.26 2.55 -8.69
N ARG A 77 -19.47 3.74 -9.29
CA ARG A 77 -18.44 4.74 -9.69
C ARG A 77 -17.42 5.05 -8.58
N THR A 78 -17.79 4.83 -7.32
CA THR A 78 -16.96 5.04 -6.11
C THR A 78 -15.74 4.13 -6.01
N SER A 79 -15.65 3.03 -6.76
CA SER A 79 -14.49 2.13 -6.69
C SER A 79 -13.22 2.69 -7.32
N GLY A 80 -13.33 3.55 -8.35
CA GLY A 80 -12.16 4.08 -9.07
C GLY A 80 -11.34 5.05 -8.22
N TRP A 81 -12.01 6.02 -7.59
CA TRP A 81 -11.40 7.00 -6.70
C TRP A 81 -10.70 6.35 -5.49
N ARG A 82 -11.21 5.23 -4.99
CA ARG A 82 -10.57 4.49 -3.88
C ARG A 82 -9.24 3.87 -4.29
N VAL A 83 -9.19 3.27 -5.48
CA VAL A 83 -7.96 2.67 -6.01
C VAL A 83 -6.95 3.78 -6.30
N LEU A 84 -7.36 4.84 -6.98
CA LEU A 84 -6.50 5.99 -7.28
C LEU A 84 -5.97 6.65 -6.01
N GLY A 85 -6.82 6.84 -4.99
CA GLY A 85 -6.42 7.40 -3.70
C GLY A 85 -5.41 6.52 -2.97
N SER A 86 -5.57 5.19 -3.01
CA SER A 86 -4.59 4.27 -2.42
C SER A 86 -3.25 4.30 -3.16
N ILE A 87 -3.26 4.34 -4.50
CA ILE A 87 -2.04 4.45 -5.30
C ILE A 87 -1.35 5.79 -5.03
N GLY A 88 -2.11 6.87 -4.98
CA GLY A 88 -1.60 8.21 -4.69
C GLY A 88 -0.99 8.35 -3.30
N ALA A 89 -1.62 7.77 -2.27
CA ALA A 89 -1.07 7.76 -0.91
C ALA A 89 0.28 7.03 -0.85
N ARG A 90 0.36 5.83 -1.45
CA ARG A 90 1.60 5.05 -1.53
C ARG A 90 2.69 5.78 -2.32
N ALA A 91 2.33 6.40 -3.45
CA ALA A 91 3.26 7.20 -4.24
C ALA A 91 3.80 8.40 -3.45
N LEU A 92 2.94 9.10 -2.73
CA LEU A 92 3.31 10.24 -1.89
C LEU A 92 4.27 9.84 -0.77
N VAL A 93 3.97 8.75 -0.05
CA VAL A 93 4.85 8.24 1.01
C VAL A 93 6.22 7.85 0.44
N THR A 94 6.25 7.20 -0.73
CA THR A 94 7.51 6.87 -1.43
C THR A 94 8.31 8.12 -1.75
N ALA A 95 7.66 9.12 -2.35
CA ALA A 95 8.31 10.37 -2.73
C ALA A 95 8.85 11.15 -1.50
N LEU A 96 8.10 11.16 -0.39
CA LEU A 96 8.54 11.80 0.84
C LEU A 96 9.76 11.10 1.46
N ILE A 97 9.80 9.77 1.46
CA ILE A 97 10.93 9.02 2.04
C ILE A 97 12.19 9.21 1.19
N LEU A 98 12.06 9.26 -0.14
CA LEU A 98 13.18 9.52 -1.05
C LEU A 98 13.78 10.92 -0.84
N ASN A 99 12.93 11.94 -0.65
CA ASN A 99 13.39 13.31 -0.41
C ASN A 99 13.94 13.51 1.01
N TYR A 100 13.39 12.82 2.01
CA TYR A 100 13.78 12.96 3.41
C TYR A 100 14.22 11.61 4.00
N PRO A 101 15.40 11.08 3.64
CA PRO A 101 15.87 9.76 4.07
C PRO A 101 16.08 9.66 5.58
N LYS A 102 16.27 10.80 6.28
CA LYS A 102 16.34 10.86 7.75
C LYS A 102 15.06 10.35 8.43
N SER A 103 13.91 10.44 7.75
CA SER A 103 12.62 9.94 8.25
C SER A 103 12.64 8.43 8.50
N ALA A 104 13.38 7.67 7.70
CA ALA A 104 13.44 6.21 7.74
C ALA A 104 14.05 5.65 9.04
N LYS A 105 14.77 6.47 9.83
CA LYS A 105 15.34 6.06 11.12
C LYS A 105 14.28 5.81 12.21
N ASN A 106 13.05 6.26 11.99
CA ASN A 106 11.96 6.10 12.95
C ASN A 106 11.35 4.70 12.90
N ILE A 107 10.85 4.22 14.04
CA ILE A 107 10.20 2.91 14.14
C ILE A 107 8.98 2.78 13.21
N SER A 108 8.33 3.91 12.91
CA SER A 108 7.22 3.99 11.95
C SER A 108 7.60 3.46 10.56
N PHE A 109 8.86 3.58 10.15
CA PHE A 109 9.33 3.03 8.88
C PHE A 109 9.38 1.49 8.91
N SER A 110 9.86 0.89 10.00
CA SER A 110 9.84 -0.56 10.20
C SER A 110 8.41 -1.12 10.23
N VAL A 111 7.50 -0.41 10.89
CA VAL A 111 6.07 -0.76 10.92
C VAL A 111 5.44 -0.62 9.53
N LEU A 112 5.80 0.42 8.78
CA LEU A 112 5.37 0.61 7.40
C LEU A 112 5.82 -0.55 6.50
N ILE A 113 7.10 -0.95 6.56
CA ILE A 113 7.64 -2.05 5.77
C ILE A 113 6.88 -3.35 6.06
N SER A 114 6.80 -3.72 7.34
CA SER A 114 6.18 -4.97 7.75
C SER A 114 4.68 -5.02 7.42
N SER A 115 3.92 -3.98 7.76
CA SER A 115 2.48 -3.93 7.49
C SER A 115 2.17 -3.89 6.00
N SER A 116 2.87 -3.06 5.21
CA SER A 116 2.63 -2.93 3.77
C SER A 116 2.97 -4.22 3.02
N MET A 117 4.12 -4.83 3.32
CA MET A 117 4.58 -6.02 2.61
C MET A 117 3.76 -7.26 2.99
N LEU A 118 3.28 -7.37 4.24
CA LEU A 118 2.36 -8.45 4.62
C LEU A 118 0.99 -8.31 3.94
N VAL A 119 0.47 -7.09 3.86
CA VAL A 119 -0.79 -6.82 3.15
C VAL A 119 -0.65 -7.12 1.65
N ASP A 120 0.44 -6.69 1.01
CA ASP A 120 0.67 -6.95 -0.40
C ASP A 120 0.93 -8.43 -0.69
N CYS A 121 1.76 -9.11 0.11
CA CYS A 121 2.04 -10.53 -0.04
C CYS A 121 0.74 -11.34 0.06
N SER A 122 -0.09 -11.10 1.08
CA SER A 122 -1.38 -11.79 1.23
C SER A 122 -2.37 -11.46 0.12
N ARG A 123 -2.40 -10.21 -0.37
CA ARG A 123 -3.25 -9.77 -1.49
C ARG A 123 -2.86 -10.49 -2.79
N HIS A 124 -1.59 -10.47 -3.16
CA HIS A 124 -1.12 -11.05 -4.42
C HIS A 124 -1.15 -12.57 -4.39
N LEU A 125 -0.84 -13.19 -3.26
CA LEU A 125 -0.99 -14.64 -3.10
C LEU A 125 -2.45 -15.06 -3.26
N TYR A 126 -3.40 -14.33 -2.66
CA TYR A 126 -4.83 -14.56 -2.87
C TYR A 126 -5.25 -14.40 -4.34
N ASN A 127 -4.80 -13.33 -5.00
CA ASN A 127 -5.15 -13.08 -6.40
C ASN A 127 -4.59 -14.17 -7.33
N PHE A 128 -3.34 -14.58 -7.12
CA PHE A 128 -2.71 -15.67 -7.85
C PHE A 128 -3.55 -16.96 -7.76
N TYR A 129 -3.93 -17.37 -6.55
CA TYR A 129 -4.78 -18.55 -6.37
C TYR A 129 -6.13 -18.38 -7.05
N LYS A 130 -6.78 -17.23 -6.87
CA LYS A 130 -8.09 -16.96 -7.47
C LYS A 130 -8.06 -17.00 -9.00
N VAL A 131 -7.01 -16.48 -9.63
CA VAL A 131 -6.86 -16.52 -11.10
C VAL A 131 -6.56 -17.95 -11.56
N ARG A 132 -5.72 -18.69 -10.83
CA ARG A 132 -5.36 -20.09 -11.16
C ARG A 132 -6.55 -21.04 -11.08
N THR A 133 -7.47 -20.82 -10.15
CA THR A 133 -8.66 -21.65 -9.94
C THR A 133 -9.90 -21.12 -10.67
N PHE A 134 -9.73 -20.20 -11.63
CA PHE A 134 -10.83 -19.59 -12.39
C PHE A 134 -11.94 -18.98 -11.51
N GLY A 135 -11.55 -18.40 -10.37
CA GLY A 135 -12.47 -17.78 -9.41
C GLY A 135 -12.75 -18.62 -8.17
N GLY A 136 -12.26 -19.87 -8.10
CA GLY A 136 -12.33 -20.69 -6.90
C GLY A 136 -11.57 -20.05 -5.72
N SER A 137 -12.25 -19.78 -4.62
CA SER A 137 -11.62 -19.19 -3.44
C SER A 137 -11.34 -20.28 -2.41
N VAL A 138 -10.10 -20.39 -1.94
CA VAL A 138 -9.76 -21.29 -0.85
C VAL A 138 -10.16 -20.63 0.47
N TRP A 139 -10.96 -21.32 1.29
CA TRP A 139 -11.56 -20.74 2.50
C TRP A 139 -10.53 -20.19 3.48
N TRP A 140 -9.48 -20.97 3.79
CA TRP A 140 -8.43 -20.54 4.72
C TRP A 140 -7.71 -19.28 4.23
N LEU A 141 -7.44 -19.21 2.93
CA LEU A 141 -6.68 -18.12 2.30
C LEU A 141 -7.52 -16.83 2.25
N THR A 142 -8.84 -16.99 2.08
CA THR A 142 -9.82 -15.91 2.18
C THR A 142 -9.88 -15.34 3.60
N ASN A 143 -9.87 -16.21 4.62
CA ASN A 143 -9.88 -15.80 6.02
C ASN A 143 -8.56 -15.16 6.44
N LEU A 144 -7.42 -15.73 6.03
CA LEU A 144 -6.10 -15.16 6.29
C LEU A 144 -6.01 -13.74 5.72
N ARG A 145 -6.41 -13.55 4.45
CA ARG A 145 -6.47 -12.22 3.84
C ARG A 145 -7.37 -11.27 4.63
N ARG A 146 -8.53 -11.74 5.11
CA ARG A 146 -9.47 -10.91 5.87
C ARG A 146 -8.88 -10.45 7.21
N ILE A 147 -8.28 -11.36 7.96
CA ILE A 147 -7.67 -11.07 9.26
C ILE A 147 -6.49 -10.11 9.08
N LEU A 148 -5.58 -10.43 8.14
CA LEU A 148 -4.44 -9.58 7.83
C LEU A 148 -4.89 -8.21 7.36
N PHE A 149 -5.85 -8.12 6.43
CA PHE A 149 -6.36 -6.84 5.99
C PHE A 149 -7.04 -6.06 7.12
N GLY A 150 -7.84 -6.73 7.96
CA GLY A 150 -8.56 -6.10 9.07
C GLY A 150 -7.63 -5.49 10.13
N LEU A 151 -6.56 -6.20 10.48
CA LEU A 151 -5.58 -5.80 11.49
C LEU A 151 -4.48 -4.88 10.94
N LEU A 152 -3.92 -5.21 9.77
CA LEU A 152 -2.76 -4.49 9.23
C LEU A 152 -3.14 -3.23 8.46
N SER A 153 -4.36 -3.11 7.92
CA SER A 153 -4.77 -1.87 7.24
C SER A 153 -4.75 -0.63 8.15
N PRO A 154 -5.30 -0.65 9.39
CA PRO A 154 -5.21 0.51 10.27
C PRO A 154 -3.77 0.78 10.71
N VAL A 155 -2.97 -0.26 10.95
CA VAL A 155 -1.54 -0.12 11.29
C VAL A 155 -0.77 0.51 10.14
N LEU A 156 -1.02 0.07 8.91
CA LEU A 156 -0.44 0.63 7.70
C LEU A 156 -0.80 2.11 7.57
N ALA A 157 -2.09 2.45 7.66
CA ALA A 157 -2.55 3.83 7.56
C ALA A 157 -1.95 4.74 8.64
N ALA A 158 -1.87 4.25 9.89
CA ALA A 158 -1.23 4.98 10.97
C ALA A 158 0.27 5.18 10.72
N SER A 159 0.97 4.17 10.20
CA SER A 159 2.39 4.27 9.87
C SER A 159 2.66 5.22 8.69
N GLU A 160 1.82 5.22 7.66
CA GLU A 160 1.88 6.16 6.54
C GLU A 160 1.67 7.60 7.04
N ALA A 161 0.65 7.84 7.86
CA ALA A 161 0.39 9.15 8.45
C ALA A 161 1.56 9.61 9.34
N ALA A 162 2.10 8.74 10.19
CA ALA A 162 3.24 9.04 11.03
C ALA A 162 4.49 9.42 10.21
N MET A 163 4.77 8.69 9.12
CA MET A 163 5.86 9.01 8.21
C MET A 163 5.66 10.38 7.55
N ILE A 164 4.44 10.70 7.10
CA ILE A 164 4.13 12.01 6.53
C ILE A 164 4.35 13.11 7.57
N PHE A 165 3.91 12.95 8.81
CA PHE A 165 4.14 13.92 9.89
C PHE A 165 5.63 14.13 10.21
N ILE A 166 6.40 13.04 10.24
CA ILE A 166 7.85 13.11 10.45
C ILE A 166 8.51 13.88 9.30
N CYS A 167 8.14 13.57 8.05
CA CYS A 167 8.66 14.27 6.88
C CYS A 167 8.25 15.74 6.89
N LEU A 168 7.02 16.10 7.26
CA LEU A 168 6.58 17.49 7.42
C LEU A 168 7.40 18.25 8.47
N ARG A 169 7.71 17.61 9.61
CA ARG A 169 8.57 18.22 10.61
C ARG A 169 9.99 18.43 10.10
N LEU A 170 10.55 17.45 9.40
CA LEU A 170 11.87 17.56 8.77
C LEU A 170 11.90 18.66 7.72
N MET A 171 10.82 18.77 6.95
CA MET A 171 10.53 19.86 6.02
C MET A 171 10.71 21.21 6.73
N GLU A 172 9.92 21.48 7.77
CA GLU A 172 9.96 22.74 8.52
C GLU A 172 11.35 23.04 9.11
N THR A 173 12.06 22.02 9.62
CA THR A 173 13.40 22.21 10.19
C THR A 173 14.51 22.44 9.17
N GLU A 174 14.49 21.72 8.03
CA GLU A 174 15.51 21.87 7.00
C GLU A 174 15.27 23.15 6.18
N TYR A 175 14.03 23.49 5.86
CA TYR A 175 13.71 24.75 5.19
C TYR A 175 13.94 25.97 6.08
N GLY A 176 13.67 25.89 7.39
CA GLY A 176 13.98 26.97 8.32
C GLY A 176 15.46 27.37 8.32
N TYR A 177 16.36 26.45 7.98
CA TYR A 177 17.81 26.70 7.85
C TYR A 177 18.18 27.35 6.50
N TYR A 178 17.49 27.01 5.41
CA TYR A 178 17.76 27.56 4.07
C TYR A 178 16.92 28.80 3.71
N ARG A 179 15.95 29.16 4.56
CA ARG A 179 15.07 30.34 4.42
C ARG A 179 15.84 31.65 4.27
N GLU A 180 17.05 31.70 4.82
CA GLU A 180 17.90 32.90 4.78
C GLU A 180 18.75 32.98 3.49
N TYR A 181 18.83 31.91 2.69
CA TYR A 181 19.80 31.80 1.59
C TYR A 181 19.18 31.64 0.20
N ILE A 182 17.91 31.25 0.04
CA ILE A 182 17.30 31.07 -1.28
C ILE A 182 15.79 31.37 -1.30
N ASP A 183 15.31 32.10 -2.31
CA ASP A 183 13.89 32.33 -2.70
C ASP A 183 13.13 31.04 -3.11
N TYR A 184 13.43 29.90 -2.48
CA TYR A 184 12.72 28.62 -2.67
C TYR A 184 11.38 28.54 -1.92
N ASP A 185 11.05 29.58 -1.14
CA ASP A 185 9.98 29.60 -0.13
C ASP A 185 8.58 29.32 -0.70
N VAL A 186 8.26 29.81 -1.90
CA VAL A 186 6.88 29.74 -2.42
C VAL A 186 6.44 28.31 -2.77
N TRP A 187 7.33 27.49 -3.32
CA TRP A 187 6.99 26.13 -3.75
C TRP A 187 6.98 25.14 -2.59
N ALA A 188 7.91 25.29 -1.64
CA ALA A 188 7.99 24.45 -0.45
C ALA A 188 6.78 24.67 0.47
N ASP A 189 6.39 25.92 0.73
CA ASP A 189 5.21 26.23 1.54
C ASP A 189 3.92 25.70 0.90
N ARG A 190 3.77 25.86 -0.42
CA ARG A 190 2.63 25.30 -1.16
C ARG A 190 2.61 23.77 -1.08
N ALA A 191 3.76 23.10 -1.19
CA ALA A 191 3.86 21.65 -1.06
C ALA A 191 3.50 21.19 0.37
N ALA A 192 3.95 21.90 1.41
CA ALA A 192 3.62 21.60 2.80
C ALA A 192 2.11 21.73 3.06
N VAL A 193 1.47 22.79 2.54
CA VAL A 193 0.01 22.98 2.63
C VAL A 193 -0.74 21.87 1.89
N LEU A 194 -0.28 21.46 0.70
CA LEU A 194 -0.87 20.35 -0.05
C LEU A 194 -0.75 19.03 0.72
N VAL A 195 0.42 18.72 1.30
CA VAL A 195 0.62 17.49 2.10
C VAL A 195 -0.27 17.51 3.34
N LYS A 196 -0.38 18.66 4.04
CA LYS A 196 -1.32 18.82 5.17
C LYS A 196 -2.77 18.60 4.73
N GLY A 197 -3.18 19.17 3.59
CA GLY A 197 -4.52 18.97 3.02
C GLY A 197 -4.82 17.51 2.65
N VAL A 198 -3.86 16.82 2.04
CA VAL A 198 -3.97 15.38 1.73
C VAL A 198 -4.09 14.55 3.00
N LEU A 199 -3.35 14.89 4.05
CA LEU A 199 -3.39 14.17 5.32
C LEU A 199 -4.75 14.35 6.04
N PHE A 200 -5.33 15.56 6.00
CA PHE A 200 -6.68 15.80 6.50
C PHE A 200 -7.75 15.00 5.74
N ALA A 201 -7.61 14.88 4.42
CA ALA A 201 -8.52 14.07 3.61
C ALA A 201 -8.28 12.55 3.77
N TYR A 202 -7.05 12.14 4.15
CA TYR A 202 -6.66 10.74 4.22
C TYR A 202 -7.46 9.96 5.27
N ALA A 203 -7.57 10.47 6.50
CA ALA A 203 -8.30 9.79 7.58
C ALA A 203 -9.78 9.49 7.27
N PRO A 204 -10.62 10.45 6.82
CA PRO A 204 -12.02 10.16 6.51
C PRO A 204 -12.17 9.23 5.29
N VAL A 205 -11.34 9.41 4.26
CA VAL A 205 -11.37 8.54 3.06
C VAL A 205 -10.97 7.11 3.42
N PHE A 206 -9.93 6.95 4.25
CA PHE A 206 -9.51 5.66 4.77
C PHE A 206 -10.62 5.01 5.58
N TYR A 207 -11.22 5.74 6.54
CA TYR A 207 -12.29 5.22 7.39
C TYR A 207 -13.49 4.72 6.58
N ILE A 208 -13.97 5.52 5.62
CA ILE A 208 -15.08 5.14 4.74
C ILE A 208 -14.72 3.90 3.91
N THR A 209 -13.50 3.83 3.40
CA THR A 209 -13.04 2.71 2.57
C THR A 209 -12.88 1.43 3.40
N TYR A 210 -12.30 1.53 4.58
CA TYR A 210 -12.11 0.44 5.53
C TYR A 210 -13.47 -0.12 5.98
N LYS A 211 -14.38 0.75 6.43
CA LYS A 211 -15.75 0.38 6.83
C LYS A 211 -16.46 -0.37 5.70
N ASN A 212 -16.45 0.17 4.49
CA ASN A 212 -17.11 -0.46 3.34
C ASN A 212 -16.52 -1.84 3.02
N LYS A 213 -15.19 -1.98 3.01
CA LYS A 213 -14.53 -3.28 2.78
C LYS A 213 -14.87 -4.28 3.88
N MET A 214 -14.81 -3.88 5.15
CA MET A 214 -15.18 -4.74 6.27
C MET A 214 -16.63 -5.18 6.17
N THR A 215 -17.58 -4.27 5.92
CA THR A 215 -19.00 -4.65 5.75
C THR A 215 -19.23 -5.61 4.59
N ALA A 216 -18.52 -5.44 3.47
CA ALA A 216 -18.59 -6.37 2.34
C ALA A 216 -18.06 -7.76 2.71
N PHE A 217 -16.97 -7.83 3.48
CA PHE A 217 -16.42 -9.10 3.96
C PHE A 217 -17.39 -9.84 4.91
N TRP A 218 -18.08 -9.12 5.79
CA TRP A 218 -19.04 -9.71 6.71
C TRP A 218 -20.32 -10.19 6.01
N ARG A 219 -20.83 -9.45 5.01
CA ARG A 219 -22.01 -9.85 4.23
C ARG A 219 -21.78 -11.09 3.35
N LEU A 220 -20.59 -11.28 2.81
CA LEU A 220 -20.27 -12.46 2.01
C LEU A 220 -20.35 -13.77 2.82
N ASN A 221 -20.16 -13.73 4.15
CA ASN A 221 -20.28 -14.92 5.00
C ASN A 221 -21.73 -15.31 5.28
N THR A 222 -22.65 -14.35 5.41
CA THR A 222 -24.06 -14.64 5.71
C THR A 222 -24.78 -15.32 4.55
N ASP A 223 -24.29 -15.10 3.32
CA ASP A 223 -24.86 -15.73 2.12
C ASP A 223 -24.27 -17.13 1.87
N THR A 224 -23.03 -17.39 2.29
CA THR A 224 -22.43 -18.73 2.20
C THR A 224 -22.97 -19.70 3.23
N THR A 225 -23.29 -19.24 4.46
CA THR A 225 -23.88 -20.09 5.50
C THR A 225 -25.34 -20.47 5.18
N LYS A 226 -26.06 -19.64 4.42
CA LYS A 226 -27.42 -19.94 3.96
C LYS A 226 -27.49 -20.97 2.83
N LYS A 227 -26.39 -21.24 2.13
CA LYS A 227 -26.34 -22.23 1.02
C LYS A 227 -25.89 -23.62 1.47
N THR A 228 -25.48 -23.77 2.73
CA THR A 228 -24.98 -25.03 3.30
C THR A 228 -25.90 -25.63 4.37
N ASN A 229 -27.08 -25.02 4.58
CA ASN A 229 -28.19 -25.57 5.36
C ASN A 229 -29.37 -25.83 4.43
#